data_AF-A0A800A0S7-F1
#
_entry.id   AF-A0A800A0S7-F1
#
_cell.length_a   1.000
_cell.length_b   1.000
_cell.length_c   1.000
_cell.angle_alpha   90.00
_cell.angle_beta   90.00
_cell.angle_gamma   90.00
#
_symmetry.space_group_name_H-M   'P 1'
#
loop_
_entity.id
_entity.type
_entity.pdbx_description
1 polymer ?
#
loop_
_entity_poly.entity_id
_entity_poly.type
_entity_poly.pdbx_seq_one_letter_code
_entity_poly.pdbx_strand_id
1 'polypeptide(L)'
;EIIPDSSIGLRLAQANKALVGADSITVDGYLINGKPTLFLAETARESKIPLYVICETAKFDIRSYGATSTEVEPGFDKTPVELVTGIITEKGTMEPSLVITYIEQMAQLSQR
;
A
#
# COMPACT_ATOMS: atom_id res chain seq x y z
N GLU A 1 -1.50 11.55 -19.23
CA GLU A 1 -0.23 11.27 -19.94
C GLU A 1 0.12 9.81 -19.67
N ILE A 2 0.65 9.09 -20.65
CA ILE A 2 1.14 7.73 -20.46
C ILE A 2 2.66 7.81 -20.50
N ILE A 3 3.32 7.31 -19.47
CA ILE A 3 4.78 7.29 -19.35
C ILE A 3 5.25 5.86 -19.08
N PRO A 4 6.47 5.49 -19.50
CA PRO A 4 7.09 4.23 -19.06
C PRO A 4 7.43 4.27 -17.57
N ASP A 5 7.41 3.10 -16.92
CA ASP A 5 7.80 2.94 -15.51
C ASP A 5 9.22 3.44 -15.19
N SER A 6 10.13 3.29 -16.16
CA SER A 6 11.51 3.81 -16.05
C SER A 6 11.58 5.33 -15.90
N SER A 7 10.49 6.04 -16.20
CA SER A 7 10.39 7.50 -16.12
C SER A 7 9.65 7.98 -14.86
N ILE A 8 9.26 7.09 -13.94
CA ILE A 8 8.55 7.45 -12.70
C ILE A 8 9.27 8.56 -11.94
N GLY A 9 10.58 8.45 -11.70
CA GLY A 9 11.33 9.46 -10.95
C GLY A 9 11.30 10.85 -11.59
N LEU A 10 11.49 10.93 -12.91
CA LEU A 10 11.45 12.20 -13.64
C LEU A 10 10.05 12.84 -13.59
N ARG A 11 9.00 12.02 -13.69
CA ARG A 11 7.63 12.55 -13.68
C ARG A 11 7.16 12.93 -12.29
N LEU A 12 7.53 12.14 -11.29
CA LEU A 12 7.14 12.35 -9.90
C LEU A 12 7.68 13.68 -9.36
N ALA A 13 8.88 14.08 -9.77
CA ALA A 13 9.46 15.39 -9.44
C ALA A 13 8.62 16.58 -9.91
N GLN A 14 7.70 16.37 -10.85
CA GLN A 14 6.78 17.38 -11.38
C GLN A 14 5.35 17.20 -10.86
N ALA A 15 5.10 16.24 -9.97
CA ALA A 15 3.80 15.97 -9.37
C ALA A 15 3.70 16.61 -7.97
N ASN A 16 2.47 16.84 -7.50
CA ASN A 16 2.24 17.31 -6.14
C ASN A 16 1.98 16.18 -5.15
N LYS A 17 1.44 15.05 -5.64
CA LYS A 17 1.07 13.84 -4.90
C LYS A 17 1.10 12.65 -5.85
N ALA A 18 1.27 11.45 -5.31
CA ALA A 18 1.10 10.18 -6.02
C ALA A 18 -0.04 9.37 -5.42
N LEU A 19 -0.71 8.59 -6.25
CA LEU A 19 -1.82 7.70 -5.87
C LEU A 19 -1.57 6.32 -6.47
N VAL A 20 -1.81 5.27 -5.71
CA VAL A 20 -1.81 3.88 -6.17
C VAL A 20 -3.04 3.13 -5.66
N GLY A 21 -3.39 2.04 -6.34
CA GLY A 21 -4.35 1.08 -5.81
C GLY A 21 -3.72 0.12 -4.80
N ALA A 22 -4.51 -0.86 -4.39
CA ALA A 22 -4.04 -2.02 -3.64
C ALA A 22 -4.73 -3.30 -4.12
N ASP A 23 -3.96 -4.36 -4.24
CA ASP A 23 -4.49 -5.71 -4.41
C ASP A 23 -4.74 -6.35 -3.04
N SER A 24 -3.85 -6.09 -2.08
CA SER A 24 -4.01 -6.47 -0.68
C SER A 24 -3.23 -5.52 0.24
N ILE A 25 -3.72 -5.30 1.46
CA ILE A 25 -2.93 -4.76 2.56
C ILE A 25 -2.87 -5.82 3.65
N THR A 26 -1.67 -6.24 3.99
CA THR A 26 -1.45 -7.36 4.89
C THR A 26 -1.30 -6.91 6.33
N VAL A 27 -1.62 -7.82 7.27
CA VAL A 27 -1.45 -7.57 8.70
C VAL A 27 0.01 -7.33 9.10
N ASP A 28 0.98 -7.90 8.38
CA ASP A 28 2.41 -7.70 8.63
C ASP A 28 2.95 -6.37 8.08
N GLY A 29 2.06 -5.46 7.64
CA GLY A 29 2.42 -4.09 7.29
C GLY A 29 2.91 -3.92 5.85
N TYR A 30 2.45 -4.75 4.91
CA TYR A 30 2.79 -4.61 3.50
C TYR A 30 1.58 -4.29 2.64
N LEU A 31 1.77 -3.36 1.73
CA LEU A 31 0.96 -3.18 0.53
C LEU A 31 1.43 -4.17 -0.53
N ILE A 32 0.50 -4.98 -1.03
CA ILE A 32 0.66 -5.78 -2.24
C ILE A 32 -0.03 -5.05 -3.38
N ASN A 33 0.73 -4.70 -4.41
CA ASN A 33 0.20 -4.05 -5.60
C ASN A 33 1.08 -4.36 -6.82
N GLY A 34 0.56 -4.11 -8.02
CA GLY A 34 1.30 -4.31 -9.27
C GLY A 34 2.66 -3.60 -9.27
N LYS A 35 3.69 -4.27 -9.81
CA LYS A 35 5.02 -3.67 -10.00
C LYS A 35 4.92 -2.44 -10.91
N PRO A 36 5.72 -1.37 -10.69
CA PRO A 36 6.78 -1.24 -9.68
C PRO A 36 6.37 -0.32 -8.51
N THR A 37 5.38 -0.72 -7.72
CA THR A 37 4.85 0.09 -6.61
C THR A 37 5.90 0.41 -5.55
N LEU A 38 6.80 -0.53 -5.24
CA LEU A 38 7.88 -0.30 -4.27
C LEU A 38 8.80 0.82 -4.73
N PHE A 39 9.21 0.79 -6.00
CA PHE A 39 10.06 1.83 -6.60
C PHE A 39 9.39 3.20 -6.57
N LEU A 40 8.08 3.27 -6.88
CA LEU A 40 7.30 4.50 -6.78
C LEU A 40 7.29 5.03 -5.33
N ALA A 41 7.09 4.17 -4.34
CA ALA A 41 7.03 4.54 -2.93
C ALA A 41 8.37 5.06 -2.40
N GLU A 42 9.47 4.38 -2.73
CA GLU A 42 10.83 4.84 -2.38
C GLU A 42 11.13 6.20 -3.01
N THR A 43 10.87 6.33 -4.32
CA THR A 43 11.09 7.58 -5.06
C THR A 43 10.25 8.74 -4.52
N ALA A 44 8.99 8.48 -4.15
CA ALA A 44 8.10 9.45 -3.55
C ALA A 44 8.64 9.95 -2.20
N ARG A 45 9.08 9.03 -1.35
CA ARG A 45 9.67 9.33 -0.04
C ARG A 45 10.94 10.16 -0.17
N GLU A 46 11.84 9.78 -1.07
CA GLU A 46 13.08 10.51 -1.35
C GLU A 46 12.80 11.93 -1.85
N SER A 47 11.82 12.06 -2.74
CA SER A 47 11.41 13.35 -3.33
C SER A 47 10.48 14.18 -2.43
N LYS A 48 10.13 13.66 -1.23
CA LYS A 48 9.16 14.28 -0.30
C LYS A 48 7.80 14.57 -0.95
N ILE A 49 7.39 13.72 -1.90
CA ILE A 49 6.07 13.76 -2.52
C ILE A 49 5.17 12.77 -1.76
N PRO A 50 4.00 13.19 -1.27
CA PRO A 50 3.13 12.29 -0.54
C PRO A 50 2.49 11.26 -1.48
N LEU A 51 2.56 10.00 -1.10
CA LEU A 51 1.98 8.87 -1.80
C LEU A 51 0.79 8.33 -1.00
N TYR A 52 -0.38 8.21 -1.61
CA TYR A 52 -1.56 7.60 -0.97
C TYR A 52 -1.95 6.30 -1.66
N VAL A 53 -2.41 5.35 -0.86
CA VAL A 53 -3.07 4.14 -1.33
C VAL A 53 -4.57 4.39 -1.33
N ILE A 54 -5.26 4.08 -2.43
CA ILE A 54 -6.72 4.18 -2.52
C ILE A 54 -7.27 2.77 -2.73
N CYS A 55 -7.99 2.26 -1.74
CA CYS A 55 -8.59 0.93 -1.80
C CYS A 55 -9.78 0.78 -0.86
N GLU A 56 -10.64 -0.19 -1.13
CA GLU A 56 -11.70 -0.59 -0.19
C GLU A 56 -11.11 -1.40 0.97
N THR A 57 -11.75 -1.37 2.15
CA THR A 57 -11.33 -2.23 3.28
C THR A 57 -11.45 -3.73 2.98
N ALA A 58 -12.20 -4.12 1.94
CA ALA A 58 -12.23 -5.50 1.43
C ALA A 58 -10.87 -6.00 0.91
N LYS A 59 -9.92 -5.10 0.66
CA LYS A 59 -8.53 -5.45 0.30
C LYS A 59 -7.65 -5.76 1.52
N PHE A 60 -8.17 -5.63 2.73
CA PHE A 60 -7.40 -5.91 3.94
C PHE A 60 -7.36 -7.40 4.20
N ASP A 61 -6.16 -7.97 4.17
CA ASP A 61 -5.95 -9.40 4.35
C ASP A 61 -5.91 -9.78 5.83
N ILE A 62 -7.09 -10.09 6.34
CA ILE A 62 -7.30 -10.67 7.67
C ILE A 62 -7.01 -12.18 7.71
N ARG A 63 -6.89 -12.86 6.56
CA ARG A 63 -6.72 -14.32 6.48
C ARG A 63 -5.28 -14.71 6.80
N SER A 64 -4.34 -13.84 6.45
CA SER A 64 -2.94 -13.96 6.84
C SER A 64 -2.68 -13.63 8.32
N TYR A 65 -3.72 -13.36 9.14
CA TYR A 65 -3.54 -13.15 10.57
C TYR A 65 -2.95 -14.40 11.26
N GLY A 66 -1.73 -14.26 11.80
CA GLY A 66 -0.97 -15.36 12.39
C GLY A 66 -0.12 -16.19 11.41
N ALA A 67 -0.10 -15.82 10.13
CA ALA A 67 0.75 -16.42 9.11
C ALA A 67 1.61 -15.36 8.42
N THR A 68 2.90 -15.61 8.26
CA THR A 68 3.77 -14.74 7.45
C THR A 68 3.62 -15.07 5.97
N SER A 69 3.08 -14.13 5.19
CA SER A 69 3.10 -14.23 3.73
C SER A 69 4.48 -13.84 3.21
N THR A 70 5.26 -14.81 2.74
CA THR A 70 6.62 -14.58 2.21
C THR A 70 6.67 -14.42 0.71
N GLU A 71 5.67 -14.90 -0.03
CA GLU A 71 5.68 -14.93 -1.49
C GLU A 71 4.64 -14.00 -2.09
N VAL A 72 5.01 -13.37 -3.19
CA VAL A 72 4.19 -12.43 -3.96
C VAL A 72 4.05 -12.97 -5.36
N GLU A 73 2.83 -12.92 -5.91
CA GLU A 73 2.57 -13.38 -7.27
C GLU A 73 3.43 -12.64 -8.31
N PRO A 74 3.83 -13.30 -9.41
CA PRO A 74 4.53 -12.65 -10.50
C PRO A 74 3.78 -11.41 -11.01
N GLY A 75 4.48 -10.28 -11.08
CA GLY A 75 3.88 -9.00 -11.50
C GLY A 75 3.46 -8.10 -10.33
N PHE A 76 3.49 -8.57 -9.09
CA PHE A 76 3.25 -7.77 -7.89
C PHE A 76 4.52 -7.61 -7.07
N ASP A 77 4.60 -6.56 -6.25
CA ASP A 77 5.64 -6.38 -5.24
C ASP A 77 5.07 -6.20 -3.83
N LYS A 78 5.97 -6.29 -2.84
CA LYS A 78 5.71 -5.98 -1.44
C LYS A 78 6.28 -4.60 -1.14
N THR A 79 5.40 -3.66 -0.83
CA THR A 79 5.75 -2.29 -0.45
C THR A 79 5.41 -2.07 1.02
N PRO A 80 6.37 -1.77 1.89
CA PRO A 80 6.07 -1.47 3.29
C PRO A 80 5.11 -0.29 3.43
N VAL A 81 4.05 -0.42 4.24
CA VAL A 81 3.02 0.62 4.36
C VAL A 81 3.55 1.92 4.98
N GLU A 82 4.65 1.87 5.73
CA GLU A 82 5.31 3.06 6.26
C GLU A 82 5.94 3.96 5.17
N LEU A 83 6.06 3.48 3.93
CA LEU A 83 6.49 4.29 2.80
C LEU A 83 5.39 5.20 2.26
N VAL A 84 4.12 4.89 2.58
CA VAL A 84 2.98 5.69 2.10
C VAL A 84 2.55 6.70 3.15
N THR A 85 1.99 7.82 2.67
CA THR A 85 1.48 8.91 3.51
C THR A 85 0.17 8.56 4.19
N GLY A 86 -0.66 7.73 3.56
CA GLY A 86 -1.93 7.31 4.13
C GLY A 86 -2.73 6.42 3.19
N ILE A 87 -3.71 5.75 3.75
CA ILE A 87 -4.58 4.80 3.04
C ILE A 87 -6.01 5.35 3.07
N ILE A 88 -6.59 5.58 1.90
CA ILE A 88 -7.92 6.16 1.74
C ILE A 88 -8.89 5.04 1.40
N THR A 89 -9.90 4.89 2.25
CA THR A 89 -10.93 3.85 2.17
C THR A 89 -12.33 4.44 2.24
N GLU A 90 -13.36 3.61 2.09
CA GLU A 90 -14.75 3.99 2.36
C GLU A 90 -15.03 4.31 3.84
N LYS A 91 -14.11 3.99 4.75
CA LYS A 91 -14.15 4.38 6.17
C LYS A 91 -13.44 5.71 6.45
N GLY A 92 -12.87 6.34 5.41
CA GLY A 92 -12.04 7.54 5.52
C GLY A 92 -10.55 7.24 5.37
N THR A 93 -9.73 8.23 5.71
CA THR A 93 -8.27 8.14 5.63
C THR A 93 -7.71 7.52 6.92
N MET A 94 -6.83 6.54 6.75
CA MET A 94 -6.10 5.87 7.82
C MET A 94 -4.60 6.15 7.68
N GLU A 95 -3.95 6.40 8.82
CA GLU A 95 -2.49 6.40 8.91
C GLU A 95 -1.94 4.98 8.75
N PRO A 96 -0.72 4.79 8.23
CA PRO A 96 -0.12 3.46 8.06
C PRO A 96 -0.06 2.63 9.34
N SER A 97 0.21 3.23 10.49
CA SER A 97 0.22 2.51 11.77
C SER A 97 -1.19 2.07 12.20
N LEU A 98 -2.21 2.88 11.89
CA LEU A 98 -3.59 2.60 12.26
C LEU A 98 -4.21 1.51 11.38
N VAL A 99 -3.80 1.39 10.11
CA VAL A 99 -4.32 0.32 9.24
C VAL A 99 -3.98 -1.05 9.81
N ILE A 100 -2.76 -1.24 10.32
CA ILE A 100 -2.31 -2.53 10.88
C ILE A 100 -3.20 -2.91 12.06
N THR A 101 -3.37 -2.00 13.02
CA THR A 101 -4.26 -2.22 14.17
C THR A 101 -5.70 -2.50 13.75
N TYR A 102 -6.19 -1.83 12.71
CA TYR A 102 -7.54 -2.06 12.20
C TYR A 102 -7.70 -3.47 11.60
N ILE A 103 -6.71 -3.94 10.84
CA ILE A 103 -6.69 -5.30 10.27
C ILE A 103 -6.69 -6.35 11.39
N GLU A 104 -5.85 -6.17 12.41
CA GLU A 104 -5.78 -7.07 13.57
C GLU A 104 -7.13 -7.16 14.30
N GLN A 105 -7.79 -6.03 14.52
CA GLN A 105 -9.13 -6.00 15.15
C GLN A 105 -10.17 -6.73 14.31
N MET A 106 -10.19 -6.52 12.99
CA MET A 106 -11.11 -7.22 12.08
C MET A 106 -10.86 -8.73 12.07
N ALA A 107 -9.60 -9.16 12.09
CA ALA A 107 -9.23 -10.56 12.13
C ALA A 107 -9.71 -11.23 13.42
N GLN A 108 -9.52 -10.59 14.58
CA GLN A 108 -9.98 -11.09 15.87
C GLN A 108 -11.50 -11.20 15.96
N LEU A 109 -12.24 -10.24 15.38
CA LEU A 109 -13.71 -10.27 15.35
C LEU A 109 -14.25 -11.37 14.46
N SER A 110 -13.55 -11.67 13.36
CA SER A 110 -13.96 -12.70 12.38
C SER A 110 -13.70 -14.13 12.86
N GLN A 111 -12.91 -14.31 13.95
CA GLN A 111 -12.66 -15.59 14.62
C GLN A 111 -13.67 -15.90 15.74
N ARG A 112 -14.67 -15.05 15.95
CA ARG A 112 -15.80 -15.26 16.89
C ARG A 112 -17.03 -15.77 16.16
#